data_AF-A0A939VFK4-F1
#
_entry.id   AF-A0A939VFK4-F1
#
_cell.length_a   1.000
_cell.length_b   1.000
_cell.length_c   1.000
_cell.angle_alpha   90.00
_cell.angle_beta   90.00
_cell.angle_gamma   90.00
#
_symmetry.space_group_name_H-M   'P 1'
#
loop_
_entity.id
_entity.type
_entity.pdbx_description
1 polymer ?
#
loop_
_entity_poly.entity_id
_entity_poly.type
_entity_poly.pdbx_seq_one_letter_code
_entity_poly.pdbx_strand_id
1 'polypeptide(L)'
;MTTDDKGIKHTDEQEHDELIEIMSGFMDNGKPKVGIFWYDIADNSLFGVEKTDADKAIFINGKATINKLHKTYWQKQHHRATAKGDTSSIFYTESNYTMIPRGRIFQNEADGKFQVYVGHWLNSIDIEKFRETLEDEFNLPSDFDFVVDVHWDLGHGWSEEFFE
;
A
#
# COMPACT_ATOMS: atom_id res chain seq x y z
N MET A 1 33.85 -52.30 -5.42
CA MET A 1 33.00 -52.43 -4.22
C MET A 1 33.81 -51.87 -3.06
N THR A 2 33.61 -50.58 -2.78
CA THR A 2 34.04 -49.91 -1.54
C THR A 2 33.23 -48.62 -1.48
N THR A 3 32.05 -48.76 -0.91
CA THR A 3 31.23 -47.68 -0.36
C THR A 3 31.91 -47.20 0.90
N ASP A 4 32.33 -45.94 0.94
CA ASP A 4 32.44 -45.19 2.19
C ASP A 4 31.34 -44.14 2.22
N ASP A 5 30.73 -44.09 3.39
CA ASP A 5 29.38 -43.69 3.71
C ASP A 5 29.40 -42.28 4.28
N LYS A 6 28.88 -41.33 3.49
CA LYS A 6 28.28 -40.02 3.87
C LYS A 6 28.14 -39.18 2.61
N GLY A 7 27.02 -39.33 1.92
CA GLY A 7 26.63 -38.51 0.78
C GLY A 7 26.32 -37.07 1.21
N ILE A 8 27.36 -36.28 1.45
CA ILE A 8 27.23 -34.82 1.52
C ILE A 8 27.52 -34.31 0.11
N LYS A 9 26.45 -34.02 -0.64
CA LYS A 9 26.57 -33.23 -1.86
C LYS A 9 27.10 -31.86 -1.44
N HIS A 10 28.30 -31.52 -1.88
CA HIS A 10 28.75 -30.13 -1.89
C HIS A 10 27.79 -29.38 -2.84
N THR A 11 26.89 -28.57 -2.29
CA THR A 11 26.18 -27.54 -3.05
C THR A 11 27.23 -26.65 -3.67
N ASP A 12 27.21 -26.55 -4.99
CA ASP A 12 28.11 -25.69 -5.76
C ASP A 12 27.99 -24.26 -5.22
N GLU A 13 29.09 -23.52 -5.08
CA GLU A 13 29.05 -22.12 -4.60
C GLU A 13 28.07 -21.27 -5.43
N GLN A 14 27.90 -21.61 -6.71
CA GLN A 14 26.92 -21.02 -7.61
C GLN A 14 25.45 -21.30 -7.21
N GLU A 15 25.12 -22.52 -6.80
CA GLU A 15 23.78 -22.84 -6.30
C GLU A 15 23.52 -22.17 -4.94
N HIS A 16 24.58 -22.00 -4.13
CA HIS A 16 24.48 -21.27 -2.87
C HIS A 16 24.23 -19.77 -3.11
N ASP A 17 24.95 -19.16 -4.05
CA ASP A 17 24.80 -17.76 -4.42
C ASP A 17 23.46 -17.50 -5.12
N GLU A 18 22.99 -18.39 -5.99
CA GLU A 18 21.64 -18.30 -6.58
C GLU A 18 20.55 -18.45 -5.51
N LEU A 19 20.72 -19.34 -4.52
CA LEU A 19 19.78 -19.44 -3.40
C LEU A 19 19.83 -18.19 -2.51
N ILE A 20 20.99 -17.58 -2.28
CA ILE A 20 21.11 -16.30 -1.58
C ILE A 20 20.51 -15.16 -2.42
N GLU A 21 20.65 -15.16 -3.74
CA GLU A 21 20.07 -14.16 -4.65
C GLU A 21 18.54 -14.28 -4.70
N ILE A 22 18.02 -15.51 -4.73
CA ILE A 22 16.60 -15.80 -4.61
C ILE A 22 16.10 -15.39 -3.23
N MET A 23 16.79 -15.77 -2.14
CA MET A 23 16.42 -15.39 -0.78
C MET A 23 16.57 -13.89 -0.50
N SER A 24 17.53 -13.19 -1.13
CA SER A 24 17.69 -11.73 -1.04
C SER A 24 16.70 -10.99 -1.93
N GLY A 25 16.25 -11.59 -3.04
CA GLY A 25 15.10 -11.14 -3.83
C GLY A 25 13.77 -11.33 -3.11
N PHE A 26 13.66 -12.31 -2.20
CA PHE A 26 12.52 -12.45 -1.27
C PHE A 26 12.66 -11.59 0.00
N MET A 27 13.89 -11.19 0.36
CA MET A 27 14.19 -10.13 1.34
C MET A 27 14.36 -8.78 0.65
N ASP A 28 13.50 -8.47 -0.33
CA ASP A 28 13.32 -7.10 -0.78
C ASP A 28 12.73 -6.35 0.41
N ASN A 29 13.59 -5.92 1.34
CA ASN A 29 13.36 -4.86 2.30
C ASN A 29 13.16 -3.59 1.47
N GLY A 30 12.08 -3.54 0.69
CA GLY A 30 11.79 -2.50 -0.26
C GLY A 30 11.84 -1.16 0.48
N LYS A 31 12.17 -0.08 -0.21
CA LYS A 31 12.08 1.21 0.45
C LYS A 31 10.62 1.42 0.91
N PRO A 32 10.38 1.92 2.14
CA PRO A 32 9.04 2.25 2.57
C PRO A 32 8.37 3.16 1.55
N LYS A 33 7.07 2.97 1.35
CA LYS A 33 6.31 3.66 0.31
C LYS A 33 5.25 4.56 0.91
N VAL A 34 5.01 5.68 0.23
CA VAL A 34 3.91 6.60 0.51
C VAL A 34 2.94 6.58 -0.65
N GLY A 35 1.66 6.84 -0.38
CA GLY A 35 0.66 6.75 -1.43
C GLY A 35 -0.78 6.77 -0.95
N ILE A 36 -1.68 6.44 -1.88
CA ILE A 36 -3.11 6.34 -1.65
C ILE A 36 -3.58 4.91 -1.80
N PHE A 37 -4.67 4.58 -1.13
CA PHE A 37 -5.31 3.27 -1.23
C PHE A 37 -6.80 3.36 -0.93
N TRP A 38 -7.53 2.33 -1.37
CA TRP A 38 -8.82 1.94 -0.84
C TRP A 38 -8.71 0.60 -0.14
N TYR A 39 -9.64 0.34 0.78
CA TYR A 39 -9.67 -0.87 1.58
C TYR A 39 -11.01 -1.58 1.40
N ASP A 40 -10.93 -2.86 1.04
CA ASP A 40 -12.07 -3.76 1.02
C ASP A 40 -12.19 -4.47 2.37
N ILE A 41 -13.25 -4.14 3.11
CA ILE A 41 -13.51 -4.70 4.44
C ILE A 41 -13.89 -6.18 4.34
N ALA A 42 -14.58 -6.60 3.27
CA ALA A 42 -15.06 -7.97 3.13
C ALA A 42 -13.90 -8.93 2.90
N ASP A 43 -12.96 -8.53 2.04
CA ASP A 43 -11.81 -9.34 1.65
C ASP A 43 -10.54 -9.03 2.45
N ASN A 44 -10.58 -8.05 3.36
CA ASN A 44 -9.45 -7.57 4.15
C ASN A 44 -8.22 -7.30 3.25
N SER A 45 -8.44 -6.53 2.18
CA SER A 45 -7.43 -6.30 1.15
C SER A 45 -7.41 -4.85 0.67
N LEU A 46 -6.26 -4.42 0.18
CA LEU A 46 -6.10 -3.10 -0.42
C LEU A 46 -6.32 -3.19 -1.93
N PHE A 47 -6.97 -2.16 -2.48
CA PHE A 47 -7.14 -2.02 -3.91
C PHE A 47 -7.03 -0.55 -4.32
N GLY A 48 -6.93 -0.32 -5.64
CA GLY A 48 -6.75 1.03 -6.17
C GLY A 48 -5.48 1.71 -5.65
N VAL A 49 -4.46 0.92 -5.29
CA VAL A 49 -3.23 1.39 -4.68
C VAL A 49 -2.38 2.15 -5.69
N GLU A 50 -1.93 3.33 -5.30
CA GLU A 50 -0.95 4.11 -6.02
C GLU A 50 0.10 4.56 -5.01
N LYS A 51 1.37 4.29 -5.31
CA LYS A 51 2.46 4.44 -4.35
C LYS A 51 3.79 4.73 -5.03
N THR A 52 4.68 5.36 -4.29
CA THR A 52 6.08 5.59 -4.68
C THR A 52 6.97 5.36 -3.46
N ASP A 53 8.26 5.09 -3.69
CA ASP A 53 9.26 5.05 -2.63
C ASP A 53 9.27 6.40 -1.90
N ALA A 54 9.29 6.37 -0.55
CA ALA A 54 9.21 7.56 0.28
C ALA A 54 10.33 8.57 -0.01
N ASP A 55 11.52 8.09 -0.37
CA ASP A 55 12.67 8.93 -0.73
C ASP A 55 12.51 9.69 -2.06
N LYS A 56 11.51 9.33 -2.87
CA LYS A 56 11.14 10.05 -4.10
C LYS A 56 10.01 11.05 -3.90
N ALA A 57 9.34 11.02 -2.75
CA ALA A 57 8.25 11.93 -2.45
C ALA A 57 8.79 13.31 -2.01
N ILE A 58 8.10 14.37 -2.43
CA ILE A 58 8.49 15.74 -2.10
C ILE A 58 7.79 16.14 -0.80
N PHE A 59 8.55 16.70 0.14
CA PHE A 59 7.99 17.25 1.37
C PHE A 59 7.32 18.59 1.10
N ILE A 60 6.05 18.70 1.50
CA ILE A 60 5.24 19.91 1.44
C ILE A 60 4.61 20.07 2.83
N ASN A 61 4.81 21.24 3.46
CA ASN A 61 4.32 21.53 4.82
C ASN A 61 4.74 20.45 5.86
N GLY A 62 5.98 19.96 5.78
CA GLY A 62 6.52 18.98 6.72
C GLY A 62 6.05 17.53 6.51
N LYS A 63 5.35 17.24 5.41
CA LYS A 63 4.89 15.88 5.07
C LYS A 63 5.16 15.54 3.62
N ALA A 64 5.53 14.29 3.33
CA ALA A 64 5.72 13.79 1.97
C ALA A 64 4.72 12.69 1.63
N THR A 65 4.13 12.74 0.44
CA THR A 65 3.27 11.71 -0.14
C THR A 65 3.25 11.86 -1.67
N ILE A 66 2.42 11.08 -2.38
CA ILE A 66 2.23 11.26 -3.82
C ILE A 66 1.28 12.42 -4.13
N ASN A 67 1.50 13.09 -5.27
CA ASN A 67 0.61 14.15 -5.75
C ASN A 67 -0.70 13.62 -6.39
N LYS A 68 -0.85 12.29 -6.54
CA LYS A 68 -2.10 11.73 -7.09
C LYS A 68 -3.21 11.86 -6.05
N LEU A 69 -4.34 12.41 -6.51
CA LEU A 69 -5.58 12.50 -5.73
C LEU A 69 -6.44 11.24 -5.92
N HIS A 70 -7.20 10.86 -4.89
CA HIS A 70 -8.08 9.70 -4.96
C HIS A 70 -9.15 9.90 -6.03
N LYS A 71 -9.73 11.10 -6.10
CA LYS A 71 -10.72 11.49 -7.13
C LYS A 71 -10.19 11.26 -8.54
N THR A 72 -9.00 11.80 -8.84
CA THR A 72 -8.41 11.75 -10.18
C THR A 72 -8.06 10.32 -10.58
N TYR A 73 -7.53 9.52 -9.63
CA TYR A 73 -7.29 8.11 -9.87
C TYR A 73 -8.61 7.36 -10.15
N TRP A 74 -9.62 7.56 -9.30
CA TRP A 74 -10.91 6.89 -9.43
C TRP A 74 -11.57 7.18 -10.77
N GLN A 75 -11.67 8.46 -11.15
CA GLN A 75 -12.26 8.88 -12.44
C GLN A 75 -11.56 8.22 -13.63
N LYS A 76 -10.22 8.11 -13.58
CA LYS A 76 -9.45 7.44 -14.61
C LYS A 76 -9.75 5.94 -14.68
N GLN A 77 -9.83 5.25 -13.55
CA GLN A 77 -10.16 3.82 -13.55
C GLN A 77 -11.61 3.56 -13.93
N HIS A 78 -12.55 4.38 -13.46
CA HIS A 78 -13.95 4.32 -13.83
C HIS A 78 -14.12 4.45 -15.35
N HIS A 79 -13.51 5.48 -15.95
CA HIS A 79 -13.56 5.65 -17.41
C HIS A 79 -13.01 4.43 -18.16
N ARG A 80 -11.91 3.84 -17.68
CA ARG A 80 -11.34 2.62 -18.28
C ARG A 80 -12.26 1.42 -18.15
N ALA A 81 -12.87 1.21 -16.98
CA ALA A 81 -13.78 0.11 -16.74
C ALA A 81 -15.06 0.24 -17.58
N THR A 82 -15.63 1.45 -17.66
CA THR A 82 -16.79 1.75 -18.51
C THR A 82 -16.49 1.50 -19.99
N ALA A 83 -15.34 1.98 -20.48
CA ALA A 83 -14.95 1.79 -21.89
C ALA A 83 -14.76 0.31 -22.25
N LYS A 84 -14.35 -0.53 -21.30
CA LYS A 84 -14.21 -1.98 -21.46
C LYS A 84 -15.50 -2.77 -21.22
N GLY A 85 -16.55 -2.13 -20.69
CA GLY A 85 -17.77 -2.82 -20.26
C GLY A 85 -17.53 -3.79 -19.09
N ASP A 86 -16.54 -3.52 -18.23
CA ASP A 86 -16.19 -4.39 -17.12
C ASP A 86 -17.14 -4.20 -15.94
N THR A 87 -18.33 -4.76 -16.07
CA THR A 87 -19.39 -4.71 -15.04
C THR A 87 -19.03 -5.39 -13.73
N SER A 88 -17.93 -6.16 -13.69
CA SER A 88 -17.43 -6.80 -12.46
C SER A 88 -16.51 -5.91 -11.63
N SER A 89 -15.97 -4.85 -12.21
CA SER A 89 -15.05 -3.95 -11.52
C SER A 89 -15.78 -3.01 -10.58
N ILE A 90 -15.25 -2.82 -9.36
CA ILE A 90 -15.74 -1.79 -8.43
C ILE A 90 -15.69 -0.38 -9.04
N PHE A 91 -14.69 -0.13 -9.90
CA PHE A 91 -14.56 1.13 -10.62
C PHE A 91 -15.67 1.32 -11.66
N TYR A 92 -16.36 0.27 -12.07
CA TYR A 92 -17.53 0.36 -12.94
C TYR A 92 -18.83 0.53 -12.14
N THR A 93 -18.98 -0.26 -11.07
CA THR A 93 -20.25 -0.34 -10.32
C THR A 93 -20.45 0.81 -9.37
N GLU A 94 -19.38 1.35 -8.79
CA GLU A 94 -19.45 2.44 -7.82
C GLU A 94 -19.01 3.77 -8.44
N SER A 95 -19.91 4.75 -8.37
CA SER A 95 -19.70 6.09 -8.93
C SER A 95 -19.05 7.03 -7.92
N ASN A 96 -19.25 6.80 -6.62
CA ASN A 96 -18.76 7.65 -5.55
C ASN A 96 -17.70 6.92 -4.71
N TYR A 97 -16.44 7.19 -5.06
CA TYR A 97 -15.27 6.64 -4.36
C TYR A 97 -15.18 7.01 -2.88
N THR A 98 -15.90 8.03 -2.42
CA THR A 98 -15.90 8.42 -1.01
C THR A 98 -16.76 7.51 -0.14
N MET A 99 -17.63 6.69 -0.73
CA MET A 99 -18.44 5.71 -0.02
C MET A 99 -17.67 4.44 0.34
N ILE A 100 -16.39 4.35 -0.06
CA ILE A 100 -15.54 3.20 0.19
C ILE A 100 -14.40 3.62 1.13
N PRO A 101 -14.05 2.79 2.14
CA PRO A 101 -12.89 3.01 2.99
C PRO A 101 -11.64 3.32 2.18
N ARG A 102 -10.95 4.38 2.57
CA ARG A 102 -9.74 4.86 1.87
C ARG A 102 -8.85 5.62 2.81
N GLY A 103 -7.59 5.71 2.44
CA GLY A 103 -6.62 6.47 3.20
C GLY A 103 -5.41 6.88 2.38
N ARG A 104 -4.48 7.54 3.07
CA ARG A 104 -3.25 8.06 2.49
C ARG A 104 -2.11 7.94 3.48
N ILE A 105 -0.96 7.49 2.99
CA ILE A 105 0.27 7.38 3.79
C ILE A 105 1.14 8.60 3.52
N PHE A 106 1.62 9.18 4.61
CA PHE A 106 2.56 10.29 4.62
C PHE A 106 3.81 9.91 5.41
N GLN A 107 4.94 10.49 5.02
CA GLN A 107 6.14 10.54 5.85
C GLN A 107 6.26 11.94 6.47
N ASN A 108 6.53 12.02 7.76
CA ASN A 108 6.79 13.28 8.45
C ASN A 108 8.27 13.67 8.35
N GLU A 109 8.55 14.94 8.03
CA GLU A 109 9.90 15.46 7.84
C GLU A 109 10.71 15.50 9.15
N ALA A 110 10.06 15.78 10.27
CA ALA A 110 10.73 16.07 11.54
C ALA A 110 11.34 14.83 12.20
N ASP A 111 10.66 13.68 12.10
CA ASP A 111 11.04 12.43 12.75
C ASP A 111 11.17 11.25 11.77
N GLY A 112 10.87 11.45 10.48
CA GLY A 112 10.91 10.41 9.45
C GLY A 112 9.80 9.37 9.58
N LYS A 113 8.89 9.52 10.55
CA LYS A 113 7.85 8.53 10.84
C LYS A 113 6.76 8.52 9.78
N PHE A 114 6.18 7.34 9.58
CA PHE A 114 5.03 7.17 8.71
C PHE A 114 3.74 7.39 9.49
N GLN A 115 2.81 8.08 8.83
CA GLN A 115 1.47 8.33 9.34
C GLN A 115 0.45 7.90 8.30
N VAL A 116 -0.51 7.09 8.71
CA VAL A 116 -1.58 6.59 7.85
C VAL A 116 -2.85 7.34 8.18
N TYR A 117 -3.26 8.21 7.27
CA TYR A 117 -4.46 9.02 7.42
C TYR A 117 -5.65 8.25 6.91
N VAL A 118 -6.64 8.06 7.79
CA VAL A 118 -7.84 7.25 7.56
C VAL A 118 -9.05 7.88 8.24
N GLY A 119 -10.24 7.37 7.94
CA GLY A 119 -11.48 7.81 8.57
C GLY A 119 -11.86 6.94 9.76
N HIS A 120 -12.94 7.31 10.43
CA HIS A 120 -13.55 6.58 11.54
C HIS A 120 -14.08 5.20 11.14
N TRP A 121 -14.15 4.88 9.84
CA TRP A 121 -14.40 3.52 9.36
C TRP A 121 -13.39 2.52 9.93
N LEU A 122 -12.20 2.97 10.33
CA LEU A 122 -11.21 2.17 11.05
C LEU A 122 -11.78 1.49 12.32
N ASN A 123 -12.75 2.11 12.99
CA ASN A 123 -13.38 1.57 14.20
C ASN A 123 -14.27 0.34 13.95
N SER A 124 -14.56 0.04 12.68
CA SER A 124 -15.44 -1.06 12.28
C SER A 124 -14.70 -2.28 11.75
N ILE A 125 -13.36 -2.29 11.78
CA ILE A 125 -12.53 -3.33 11.18
C ILE A 125 -11.53 -3.93 12.17
N ASP A 126 -10.93 -5.05 11.79
CA ASP A 126 -9.78 -5.64 12.47
C ASP A 126 -8.53 -4.80 12.19
N ILE A 127 -8.12 -3.99 13.18
CA ILE A 127 -7.05 -3.00 13.01
C ILE A 127 -5.68 -3.64 12.81
N GLU A 128 -5.45 -4.83 13.39
CA GLU A 128 -4.16 -5.53 13.31
C GLU A 128 -3.98 -6.10 11.92
N LYS A 129 -5.01 -6.76 11.37
CA LYS A 129 -4.97 -7.24 9.99
C LYS A 129 -4.84 -6.11 8.98
N PHE A 130 -5.51 -4.98 9.23
CA PHE A 130 -5.36 -3.82 8.37
C PHE A 130 -3.94 -3.24 8.42
N ARG A 131 -3.34 -3.20 9.61
CA ARG A 131 -1.93 -2.82 9.80
C ARG A 131 -1.01 -3.76 9.03
N GLU A 132 -1.13 -5.08 9.19
CA GLU A 132 -0.35 -6.08 8.44
C GLU A 132 -0.48 -5.87 6.93
N THR A 133 -1.70 -5.62 6.45
CA THR A 133 -1.93 -5.37 5.02
C THR A 133 -1.20 -4.11 4.51
N LEU A 134 -1.12 -3.05 5.33
CA LEU A 134 -0.37 -1.84 5.00
C LEU A 134 1.14 -2.04 5.08
N GLU A 135 1.61 -2.80 6.07
CA GLU A 135 3.03 -3.17 6.21
C GLU A 135 3.48 -3.93 4.96
N ASP A 136 2.74 -4.96 4.55
CA ASP A 136 3.05 -5.75 3.36
C ASP A 136 2.96 -4.94 2.06
N GLU A 137 1.86 -4.19 1.87
CA GLU A 137 1.61 -3.48 0.61
C GLU A 137 2.57 -2.28 0.45
N PHE A 138 2.88 -1.54 1.51
CA PHE A 138 3.68 -0.32 1.44
C PHE A 138 5.11 -0.47 1.97
N ASN A 139 5.48 -1.66 2.43
CA ASN A 139 6.73 -1.92 3.14
C ASN A 139 6.97 -0.93 4.30
N LEU A 140 5.93 -0.70 5.11
CA LEU A 140 6.00 0.22 6.24
C LEU A 140 6.68 -0.42 7.44
N PRO A 141 7.46 0.35 8.23
CA PRO A 141 7.90 -0.09 9.54
C PRO A 141 6.70 -0.18 10.50
N SER A 142 6.67 -1.18 11.38
CA SER A 142 5.49 -1.46 12.22
C SER A 142 5.15 -0.39 13.27
N ASP A 143 6.00 0.62 13.46
CA ASP A 143 5.81 1.71 14.43
C ASP A 143 5.09 2.95 13.86
N PHE A 144 4.43 2.83 12.70
CA PHE A 144 3.62 3.91 12.14
C PHE A 144 2.34 4.17 12.94
N ASP A 145 1.88 5.42 12.88
CA ASP A 145 0.67 5.88 13.58
C ASP A 145 -0.53 6.01 12.63
N PHE A 146 -1.72 5.65 13.12
CA PHE A 146 -2.97 6.00 12.46
C PHE A 146 -3.40 7.42 12.87
N VAL A 147 -3.72 8.26 11.88
CA VAL A 147 -4.28 9.59 12.08
C VAL A 147 -5.71 9.58 11.55
N VAL A 148 -6.68 9.56 12.48
CA VAL A 148 -8.10 9.55 12.12
C VAL A 148 -8.58 10.99 11.91
N ASP A 149 -9.13 11.27 10.72
CA ASP A 149 -9.66 12.59 10.36
C ASP A 149 -10.96 12.47 9.55
N VAL A 150 -11.91 13.38 9.79
CA VAL A 150 -13.25 13.39 9.18
C VAL A 150 -13.19 13.52 7.66
N HIS A 151 -12.14 14.11 7.10
CA HIS A 151 -11.93 14.17 5.65
C HIS A 151 -11.95 12.78 4.99
N TRP A 152 -11.50 11.76 5.71
CA TRP A 152 -11.40 10.38 5.24
C TRP A 152 -12.59 9.51 5.61
N ASP A 153 -13.62 10.09 6.26
CA ASP A 153 -14.86 9.38 6.56
C ASP A 153 -15.63 9.02 5.28
N LEU A 154 -16.48 8.00 5.41
CA LEU A 154 -17.35 7.58 4.32
C LEU A 154 -18.31 8.72 3.96
N GLY A 155 -18.40 9.04 2.67
CA GLY A 155 -19.19 10.17 2.16
C GLY A 155 -18.49 11.54 2.25
N HIS A 156 -17.36 11.65 2.95
CA HIS A 156 -16.59 12.90 3.09
C HIS A 156 -15.40 12.97 2.11
N GLY A 157 -14.85 14.17 1.90
CA GLY A 157 -13.61 14.37 1.12
C GLY A 157 -13.79 14.67 -0.37
N TRP A 158 -14.91 15.26 -0.80
CA TRP A 158 -15.09 15.73 -2.18
C TRP A 158 -14.13 16.86 -2.60
N SER A 159 -13.55 17.57 -1.63
CA SER A 159 -12.62 18.68 -1.81
C SER A 159 -11.20 18.28 -1.40
N GLU A 160 -10.55 17.43 -2.19
CA GLU A 160 -9.08 17.21 -2.08
C GLU A 160 -8.27 18.37 -2.70
N GLU A 161 -8.95 19.44 -3.16
CA GLU A 161 -8.38 20.63 -3.84
C GLU A 161 -7.50 21.52 -2.94
N PHE A 162 -7.32 21.19 -1.66
CA PHE A 162 -6.53 22.01 -0.71
C PHE A 162 -5.08 21.55 -0.50
N PHE A 163 -4.58 20.60 -1.30
CA PHE A 163 -3.19 20.09 -1.22
C PHE A 163 -2.30 20.51 -2.41
N GLU A 164 -2.69 21.51 -3.20
CA GLU A 164 -1.84 22.13 -4.24
C GLU A 164 -0.95 23.26 -3.69
#